data_AF-A0A949GAI4-F1
#
_entry.id   AF-A0A949GAI4-F1
#
_cell.length_a   1.000
_cell.length_b   1.000
_cell.length_c   1.000
_cell.angle_alpha   90.00
_cell.angle_beta   90.00
_cell.angle_gamma   90.00
#
_symmetry.space_group_name_H-M   'P 1'
#
loop_
_entity.id
_entity.type
_entity.pdbx_description
1 polymer ?
#
loop_
_entity_poly.entity_id
_entity_poly.type
_entity_poly.pdbx_seq_one_letter_code
_entity_poly.pdbx_strand_id
1 'polypeptide(L)'
;MKDSLKNIISAAKANKGYTLLFSVLVAVLVLGVAVFIVGFAEKQYILASTARESMYAIYAADGALECGAAAVLDGQVSSTTQNDSIHCGNYGGGSHQTNDLYPIPTSLSSNPQPVSWTYNMISLDNNECARIVITTGLSLADNSPTTVIDSYGYNDCVGSGPQLTYNAVPTTVERAFELTYHGIW
;
A
#
# COMPACT_ATOMS: atom_id res chain seq x y z
N MET A 1 61.49 56.27 -3.89
CA MET A 1 61.19 54.81 -3.92
C MET A 1 60.00 54.44 -3.04
N LYS A 2 59.89 55.00 -1.81
CA LYS A 2 58.74 54.82 -0.89
C LYS A 2 57.37 55.24 -1.47
N ASP A 3 57.33 56.31 -2.26
CA ASP A 3 56.08 56.86 -2.79
C ASP A 3 55.49 56.02 -3.94
N SER A 4 56.35 55.33 -4.69
CA SER A 4 55.93 54.40 -5.74
C SER A 4 55.32 53.11 -5.15
N LEU A 5 55.84 52.66 -3.99
CA LEU A 5 55.31 51.51 -3.27
C LEU A 5 53.90 51.77 -2.69
N LYS A 6 53.64 53.00 -2.21
CA LYS A 6 52.34 53.41 -1.65
C LYS A 6 51.21 53.38 -2.68
N ASN A 7 51.50 53.78 -3.92
CA ASN A 7 50.53 53.80 -5.01
C ASN A 7 50.18 52.38 -5.51
N ILE A 8 51.15 51.46 -5.53
CA ILE A 8 50.92 50.06 -5.90
C ILE A 8 50.05 49.34 -4.85
N ILE A 9 50.31 49.57 -3.55
CA ILE A 9 49.51 48.99 -2.46
C ILE A 9 48.10 49.58 -2.42
N SER A 10 47.95 50.87 -2.72
CA SER A 10 46.65 51.55 -2.87
C SER A 10 45.81 50.95 -4.01
N ALA A 11 46.41 50.77 -5.20
CA ALA A 11 45.76 50.16 -6.35
C ALA A 11 45.39 48.68 -6.11
N ALA A 12 46.25 47.92 -5.41
CA ALA A 12 45.97 46.54 -5.01
C ALA A 12 44.88 46.42 -3.92
N LYS A 13 44.54 47.51 -3.21
CA LYS A 13 43.46 47.53 -2.21
C LYS A 13 42.08 47.76 -2.84
N ALA A 14 42.02 48.53 -3.93
CA ALA A 14 40.77 48.90 -4.59
C ALA A 14 40.04 47.71 -5.26
N ASN A 15 40.76 46.69 -5.72
CA ASN A 15 40.19 45.55 -6.46
C ASN A 15 39.77 44.35 -5.57
N LYS A 16 40.02 44.40 -4.25
CA LYS A 16 39.73 43.26 -3.35
C LYS A 16 38.26 43.15 -2.94
N GLY A 17 37.53 44.26 -2.95
CA GLY A 17 36.11 44.29 -2.57
C GLY A 17 35.21 43.57 -3.59
N TYR A 18 35.51 43.72 -4.89
CA TYR A 18 34.73 43.10 -5.96
C TYR A 18 34.84 41.57 -5.95
N THR A 19 36.05 41.04 -5.76
CA THR A 19 36.27 39.59 -5.66
C THR A 19 35.56 38.99 -4.45
N LEU A 20 35.52 39.69 -3.32
CA LEU A 20 34.82 39.23 -2.12
C LEU A 20 33.30 39.18 -2.32
N LEU A 21 32.72 40.24 -2.91
CA LEU A 21 31.29 40.27 -3.23
C LEU A 21 30.92 39.19 -4.26
N PHE A 22 31.73 39.03 -5.30
CA PHE A 22 31.52 38.00 -6.32
C PHE A 22 31.58 36.58 -5.72
N SER A 23 32.57 36.32 -4.86
CA SER A 23 32.69 35.03 -4.17
C SER A 23 31.47 34.72 -3.30
N VAL A 24 30.95 35.71 -2.57
CA VAL A 24 29.75 35.52 -1.73
C VAL A 24 28.52 35.31 -2.59
N LEU A 25 28.37 36.04 -3.70
CA LEU A 25 27.25 35.86 -4.64
C LEU A 25 27.23 34.44 -5.22
N VAL A 26 28.38 33.96 -5.69
CA VAL A 26 28.51 32.59 -6.20
C VAL A 26 28.23 31.56 -5.09
N ALA A 27 28.72 31.79 -3.87
CA ALA A 27 28.44 30.90 -2.75
C ALA A 27 26.94 30.81 -2.42
N VAL A 28 26.21 31.93 -2.42
CA VAL A 28 24.75 31.95 -2.18
C VAL A 28 23.99 31.25 -3.31
N LEU A 29 24.41 31.43 -4.57
CA LEU A 29 23.79 30.72 -5.70
C LEU A 29 23.98 29.21 -5.59
N VAL A 30 25.21 28.76 -5.31
CA VAL A 30 25.51 27.33 -5.14
C VAL A 30 24.76 26.75 -3.95
N LEU A 31 24.71 27.47 -2.82
CA LEU A 31 23.95 27.06 -1.64
C LEU A 31 22.45 26.96 -1.94
N GLY A 32 21.89 27.92 -2.68
CA GLY A 32 20.49 27.92 -3.08
C GLY A 32 20.12 26.71 -3.94
N VAL A 33 20.98 26.35 -4.92
CA VAL A 33 20.78 25.15 -5.73
C VAL A 33 20.90 23.88 -4.88
N ALA A 34 21.87 23.81 -3.97
CA ALA A 34 22.03 22.66 -3.08
C ALA A 34 20.79 22.43 -2.20
N VAL A 35 20.25 23.47 -1.58
CA VAL A 35 19.02 23.38 -0.76
C VAL A 35 17.82 22.96 -1.60
N PHE A 36 17.70 23.48 -2.83
CA PHE A 36 16.64 23.08 -3.74
C PHE A 36 16.69 21.58 -4.08
N ILE A 37 17.88 21.05 -4.40
CA ILE A 37 18.06 19.63 -4.72
C ILE A 37 17.72 18.75 -3.53
N VAL A 38 18.17 19.09 -2.32
CA VAL A 38 17.88 18.33 -1.09
C VAL A 38 16.37 18.29 -0.84
N GLY A 39 15.69 19.44 -0.89
CA GLY A 39 14.25 19.49 -0.69
C GLY A 39 13.44 18.75 -1.76
N PHE A 40 13.96 18.64 -2.98
CA PHE A 40 13.35 17.82 -4.03
C PHE A 40 13.55 16.32 -3.78
N ALA A 41 14.77 15.92 -3.38
CA ALA A 41 15.12 14.53 -3.09
C ALA A 41 14.28 13.96 -1.94
N GLU A 42 14.04 14.73 -0.87
CA GLU A 42 13.18 14.31 0.25
C GLU A 42 11.75 13.99 -0.20
N LYS A 43 11.16 14.86 -1.04
CA LYS A 43 9.81 14.64 -1.56
C LYS A 43 9.74 13.42 -2.46
N GLN A 44 10.74 13.23 -3.33
CA GLN A 44 10.81 12.04 -4.18
C GLN A 44 10.99 10.76 -3.37
N TYR A 45 11.78 10.81 -2.29
CA TYR A 45 11.96 9.67 -1.41
C TYR A 45 10.65 9.25 -0.73
N ILE A 46 9.90 10.21 -0.18
CA ILE A 46 8.59 9.95 0.43
C ILE A 46 7.58 9.41 -0.61
N LEU A 47 7.61 9.93 -1.84
CA LEU A 47 6.73 9.45 -2.89
C LEU A 47 7.11 8.03 -3.34
N ALA A 48 8.40 7.73 -3.43
CA ALA A 48 8.88 6.40 -3.78
C ALA A 48 8.57 5.36 -2.68
N SER A 49 8.69 5.73 -1.40
CA SER A 49 8.32 4.83 -0.30
C SER A 49 6.84 4.52 -0.32
N THR A 50 5.97 5.52 -0.44
CA THR A 50 4.51 5.30 -0.50
C THR A 50 4.06 4.49 -1.73
N ALA A 51 4.75 4.63 -2.86
CA ALA A 51 4.52 3.79 -4.04
C ALA A 51 4.89 2.32 -3.77
N ARG A 52 6.01 2.07 -3.10
CA ARG A 52 6.41 0.72 -2.70
C ARG A 52 5.41 0.08 -1.73
N GLU A 53 5.02 0.82 -0.68
CA GLU A 53 3.99 0.36 0.27
C GLU A 53 2.66 0.05 -0.43
N SER A 54 2.31 0.82 -1.46
CA SER A 54 1.12 0.55 -2.26
C SER A 54 1.21 -0.76 -3.04
N MET A 55 2.39 -1.14 -3.54
CA MET A 55 2.57 -2.40 -4.27
C MET A 55 2.36 -3.61 -3.37
N TYR A 56 2.81 -3.53 -2.12
CA TYR A 56 2.59 -4.57 -1.12
C TYR A 56 1.10 -4.78 -0.83
N ALA A 57 0.37 -3.67 -0.62
CA ALA A 57 -1.08 -3.72 -0.42
C ALA A 57 -1.82 -4.26 -1.67
N ILE A 58 -1.40 -3.90 -2.89
CA ILE A 58 -1.97 -4.46 -4.13
C ILE A 58 -1.73 -5.97 -4.22
N TYR A 59 -0.51 -6.42 -3.96
CA TYR A 59 -0.14 -7.84 -4.04
C TYR A 59 -0.94 -8.69 -3.05
N ALA A 60 -1.09 -8.20 -1.81
CA ALA A 60 -1.92 -8.85 -0.80
C ALA A 60 -3.40 -8.91 -1.23
N ALA A 61 -3.94 -7.80 -1.77
CA ALA A 61 -5.33 -7.76 -2.24
C ALA A 61 -5.57 -8.74 -3.39
N ASP A 62 -4.67 -8.79 -4.37
CA ASP A 62 -4.78 -9.67 -5.55
C ASP A 62 -4.73 -11.15 -5.14
N GLY A 63 -3.77 -11.52 -4.27
CA GLY A 63 -3.68 -12.89 -3.75
C GLY A 63 -4.93 -13.34 -2.98
N ALA A 64 -5.53 -12.44 -2.20
CA ALA A 64 -6.75 -12.73 -1.47
C ALA A 64 -7.96 -12.87 -2.40
N LEU A 65 -8.02 -12.02 -3.43
CA LEU A 65 -9.08 -12.04 -4.43
C LEU A 65 -9.09 -13.37 -5.17
N GLU A 66 -7.93 -13.80 -5.68
CA GLU A 66 -7.77 -15.07 -6.39
C GLU A 66 -8.11 -16.26 -5.49
N CYS A 67 -7.73 -16.21 -4.21
CA CYS A 67 -8.10 -17.26 -3.28
C CYS A 67 -9.60 -17.31 -2.98
N GLY A 68 -10.22 -16.15 -2.71
CA GLY A 68 -11.66 -16.06 -2.50
C GLY A 68 -12.44 -16.54 -3.73
N ALA A 69 -11.98 -16.18 -4.92
CA ALA A 69 -12.56 -16.63 -6.18
C ALA A 69 -12.44 -18.15 -6.36
N ALA A 70 -11.26 -18.72 -6.12
CA ALA A 70 -11.06 -20.17 -6.17
C ALA A 70 -11.97 -20.91 -5.19
N ALA A 71 -12.13 -20.41 -3.96
CA ALA A 71 -13.00 -21.00 -2.96
C ALA A 71 -14.48 -20.99 -3.35
N VAL A 72 -14.95 -19.91 -3.97
CA VAL A 72 -16.31 -19.86 -4.53
C VAL A 72 -16.46 -20.88 -5.66
N LEU A 73 -15.49 -20.99 -6.57
CA LEU A 73 -15.51 -21.93 -7.68
C LEU A 73 -15.45 -23.41 -7.22
N ASP A 74 -14.72 -23.70 -6.15
CA ASP A 74 -14.61 -25.03 -5.55
C ASP A 74 -15.82 -25.38 -4.66
N GLY A 75 -16.80 -24.48 -4.53
CA GLY A 75 -18.00 -24.68 -3.71
C GLY A 75 -17.77 -24.61 -2.20
N GLN A 76 -16.62 -24.08 -1.76
CA GLN A 76 -16.27 -23.88 -0.35
C GLN A 76 -17.07 -22.76 0.31
N VAL A 77 -17.53 -21.78 -0.49
CA VAL A 77 -18.32 -20.64 -0.02
C VAL A 77 -19.52 -20.46 -0.94
N SER A 78 -20.72 -20.38 -0.36
CA SER A 78 -21.98 -20.16 -1.07
C SER A 78 -22.96 -19.37 -0.19
N SER A 79 -24.16 -19.12 -0.71
CA SER A 79 -25.26 -18.49 0.05
C SER A 79 -25.78 -19.37 1.18
N THR A 80 -25.51 -20.68 1.14
CA THR A 80 -25.99 -21.66 2.12
C THR A 80 -24.87 -22.35 2.91
N THR A 81 -23.62 -22.23 2.47
CA THR A 81 -22.47 -22.90 3.08
C THR A 81 -21.34 -21.90 3.32
N GLN A 82 -20.84 -21.91 4.56
CA GLN A 82 -19.59 -21.27 4.94
C GLN A 82 -18.63 -22.33 5.45
N ASN A 83 -17.38 -22.24 5.00
CA ASN A 83 -16.28 -22.95 5.61
C ASN A 83 -15.65 -22.12 6.72
N ASP A 84 -15.22 -22.79 7.79
CA ASP A 84 -14.49 -22.18 8.90
C ASP A 84 -13.07 -21.72 8.50
N SER A 85 -12.61 -22.11 7.31
CA SER A 85 -11.38 -21.63 6.71
C SER A 85 -11.39 -21.88 5.20
N ILE A 86 -10.83 -20.94 4.43
CA ILE A 86 -10.56 -21.13 3.01
C ILE A 86 -9.06 -21.35 2.85
N HIS A 87 -8.68 -22.38 2.10
CA HIS A 87 -7.28 -22.73 1.92
C HIS A 87 -6.74 -22.18 0.60
N CYS A 88 -5.74 -21.31 0.71
CA CYS A 88 -5.09 -20.68 -0.44
C CYS A 88 -3.74 -21.37 -0.71
N GLY A 89 -3.68 -22.23 -1.74
CA GLY A 89 -2.46 -22.95 -2.13
C GLY A 89 -2.58 -24.49 -2.07
N ASN A 90 -1.63 -25.19 -2.70
CA ASN A 90 -1.69 -26.65 -2.87
C ASN A 90 -1.02 -27.38 -1.70
N TYR A 91 -1.76 -28.28 -1.02
CA TYR A 91 -1.25 -29.16 0.03
C TYR A 91 -0.38 -30.27 -0.57
N GLY A 92 0.89 -29.96 -0.81
CA GLY A 92 1.89 -30.87 -1.34
C GLY A 92 3.18 -30.87 -0.52
N GLY A 93 3.11 -31.32 0.74
CA GLY A 93 4.27 -31.85 1.48
C GLY A 93 5.47 -30.91 1.62
N GLY A 94 5.30 -29.79 2.31
CA GLY A 94 6.39 -28.93 2.73
C GLY A 94 5.83 -27.73 3.48
N SER A 95 6.42 -27.38 4.61
CA SER A 95 5.99 -26.32 5.52
C SER A 95 6.10 -24.92 4.89
N HIS A 96 5.25 -24.64 3.91
CA HIS A 96 4.86 -23.29 3.54
C HIS A 96 3.58 -23.00 4.32
N GLN A 97 3.53 -21.86 5.01
CA GLN A 97 2.31 -21.40 5.66
C GLN A 97 1.27 -21.25 4.53
N THR A 98 0.22 -22.06 4.57
CA THR A 98 -0.96 -21.85 3.75
C THR A 98 -1.55 -20.54 4.24
N ASN A 99 -1.74 -19.58 3.34
CA ASN A 99 -2.32 -18.29 3.69
C ASN A 99 -3.83 -18.47 3.79
N ASP A 100 -4.28 -19.17 4.82
CA ASP A 100 -5.68 -19.51 4.97
C ASP A 100 -6.48 -18.27 5.35
N LEU A 101 -7.69 -18.16 4.79
CA LEU A 101 -8.64 -17.13 5.14
C LEU A 101 -9.50 -17.61 6.31
N TYR A 102 -9.48 -16.89 7.43
CA TYR A 102 -10.27 -17.22 8.62
C TYR A 102 -11.52 -16.33 8.72
N PRO A 103 -12.71 -16.87 8.99
CA PRO A 103 -13.94 -16.09 9.07
C PRO A 103 -13.94 -15.15 10.27
N ILE A 104 -14.40 -13.93 10.04
CA ILE A 104 -14.77 -13.01 11.12
C ILE A 104 -16.22 -13.35 11.51
N PRO A 105 -16.54 -13.52 12.80
CA PRO A 105 -17.90 -13.87 13.21
C PRO A 105 -18.89 -12.77 12.78
N THR A 106 -19.71 -13.07 11.77
CA THR A 106 -20.84 -12.24 11.33
C THR A 106 -22.15 -13.02 11.49
N SER A 107 -23.25 -12.32 11.80
CA SER A 107 -24.54 -12.94 12.05
C SER A 107 -25.20 -13.40 10.75
N LEU A 108 -25.57 -14.68 10.70
CA LEU A 108 -26.34 -15.29 9.61
C LEU A 108 -27.73 -14.66 9.49
N SER A 109 -28.20 -14.44 8.27
CA SER A 109 -29.62 -14.19 7.99
C SER A 109 -30.17 -15.31 7.12
N SER A 110 -31.20 -16.01 7.59
CA SER A 110 -31.82 -17.16 6.92
C SER A 110 -32.82 -16.77 5.80
N ASN A 111 -32.64 -15.59 5.20
CA ASN A 111 -33.55 -15.02 4.21
C ASN A 111 -32.93 -15.14 2.81
N PRO A 112 -33.68 -15.14 1.69
CA PRO A 112 -33.14 -15.23 0.33
C PRO A 112 -32.56 -13.87 -0.11
N GLN A 113 -31.71 -13.30 0.74
CA GLN A 113 -31.04 -12.03 0.60
C GLN A 113 -29.54 -12.28 0.41
N PRO A 114 -28.80 -11.34 -0.18
CA PRO A 114 -27.35 -11.47 -0.28
C PRO A 114 -26.73 -11.72 1.10
N VAL A 115 -26.02 -12.84 1.23
CA VAL A 115 -25.28 -13.24 2.43
C VAL A 115 -23.84 -12.83 2.24
N SER A 116 -23.28 -12.14 3.23
CA SER A 116 -21.91 -11.64 3.20
C SER A 116 -21.05 -12.35 4.24
N TRP A 117 -19.94 -12.89 3.78
CA TRP A 117 -18.96 -13.64 4.56
C TRP A 117 -17.64 -12.90 4.56
N THR A 118 -17.15 -12.52 5.73
CA THR A 118 -15.88 -11.80 5.84
C THR A 118 -14.80 -12.75 6.29
N TYR A 119 -13.65 -12.73 5.63
CA TYR A 119 -12.48 -13.50 6.01
C TYR A 119 -11.21 -12.64 6.05
N ASN A 120 -10.25 -13.02 6.89
CA ASN A 120 -8.93 -12.40 6.94
C ASN A 120 -7.86 -13.41 6.50
N MET A 121 -6.98 -12.98 5.59
CA MET A 121 -5.72 -13.63 5.25
C MET A 121 -4.62 -13.01 6.08
N ILE A 122 -3.78 -13.82 6.72
CA ILE A 122 -2.70 -13.32 7.56
C ILE A 122 -1.37 -13.75 6.94
N SER A 123 -0.58 -12.75 6.53
CA SER A 123 0.84 -12.84 6.15
C SER A 123 1.15 -13.34 4.72
N LEU A 124 1.44 -12.42 3.80
CA LEU A 124 2.29 -12.71 2.64
C LEU A 124 3.73 -12.33 3.01
N ASP A 125 4.53 -13.26 3.52
CA ASP A 125 5.99 -13.20 3.81
C ASP A 125 6.58 -12.00 4.62
N ASN A 126 5.93 -10.84 4.76
CA ASN A 126 6.49 -9.57 5.29
C ASN A 126 5.46 -8.71 6.05
N ASN A 127 4.60 -9.30 6.90
CA ASN A 127 3.52 -8.60 7.64
C ASN A 127 2.40 -7.97 6.78
N GLU A 128 2.41 -8.23 5.49
CA GLU A 128 1.35 -7.83 4.57
C GLU A 128 0.14 -8.74 4.76
N CYS A 129 -1.07 -8.21 4.65
CA CYS A 129 -2.27 -9.01 4.83
C CYS A 129 -3.41 -8.50 3.98
N ALA A 130 -4.46 -9.30 3.91
CA ALA A 130 -5.66 -8.90 3.22
C ALA A 130 -6.92 -9.38 3.95
N ARG A 131 -8.00 -8.65 3.75
CA ARG A 131 -9.35 -9.00 4.18
C ARG A 131 -10.19 -9.16 2.94
N ILE A 132 -10.95 -10.24 2.88
CA ILE A 132 -11.94 -10.42 1.82
C ILE A 132 -13.36 -10.40 2.39
N VAL A 133 -14.29 -9.94 1.59
CA VAL A 133 -15.73 -10.01 1.85
C VAL A 133 -16.37 -10.65 0.64
N ILE A 134 -16.91 -11.86 0.82
CA ILE A 134 -17.60 -12.60 -0.21
C ILE A 134 -19.09 -12.43 0.03
N THR A 135 -19.78 -11.76 -0.90
CA THR A 135 -21.22 -11.57 -0.87
C THR A 135 -21.87 -12.41 -1.95
N THR A 136 -22.60 -13.46 -1.56
CA THR A 136 -23.34 -14.36 -2.46
C THR A 136 -24.83 -14.14 -2.32
N GLY A 137 -25.56 -14.03 -3.42
CA GLY A 137 -27.01 -13.86 -3.38
C GLY A 137 -27.66 -13.77 -4.74
N LEU A 138 -28.87 -13.22 -4.75
CA LEU A 138 -29.58 -12.85 -5.98
C LEU A 138 -29.51 -11.33 -6.14
N SER A 139 -29.24 -10.87 -7.35
CA SER A 139 -29.35 -9.45 -7.69
C SER A 139 -30.81 -9.00 -7.60
N LEU A 140 -31.03 -7.84 -6.98
CA LEU A 140 -32.36 -7.25 -6.81
C LEU A 140 -32.96 -6.74 -8.14
N ALA A 141 -32.14 -6.56 -9.18
CA ALA A 141 -32.59 -6.00 -10.45
C ALA A 141 -33.22 -7.05 -11.38
N ASP A 142 -32.69 -8.27 -11.36
CA ASP A 142 -32.98 -9.31 -12.36
C ASP A 142 -33.12 -10.71 -11.73
N ASN A 143 -32.98 -10.83 -10.41
CA ASN A 143 -33.05 -12.10 -9.68
C ASN A 143 -32.04 -13.15 -10.19
N SER A 144 -30.94 -12.68 -10.78
CA SER A 144 -29.84 -13.54 -11.24
C SER A 144 -28.88 -13.84 -10.08
N PRO A 145 -28.23 -15.02 -10.05
CA PRO A 145 -27.17 -15.28 -9.08
C PRO A 145 -26.02 -14.29 -9.25
N THR A 146 -25.64 -13.69 -8.15
CA THR A 146 -24.52 -12.75 -8.08
C THR A 146 -23.61 -13.12 -6.94
N THR A 147 -22.32 -13.17 -7.25
CA THR A 147 -21.25 -13.25 -6.25
C THR A 147 -20.35 -12.05 -6.41
N VAL A 148 -20.21 -11.28 -5.34
CA VAL A 148 -19.31 -10.13 -5.25
C VAL A 148 -18.20 -10.50 -4.28
N ILE A 149 -16.96 -10.32 -4.69
CA ILE A 149 -15.78 -10.57 -3.88
C ILE A 149 -15.04 -9.25 -3.75
N ASP A 150 -15.13 -8.64 -2.57
CA ASP A 150 -14.32 -7.49 -2.22
C ASP A 150 -13.04 -7.98 -1.56
N SER A 151 -11.90 -7.53 -2.05
CA SER A 151 -10.59 -7.80 -1.47
C SER A 151 -9.91 -6.50 -1.07
N TYR A 152 -9.46 -6.43 0.17
CA TYR A 152 -8.78 -5.29 0.77
C TYR A 152 -7.39 -5.73 1.22
N GLY A 153 -6.34 -5.28 0.56
CA GLY A 153 -4.95 -5.55 0.92
C GLY A 153 -4.29 -4.40 1.66
N TYR A 154 -3.36 -4.75 2.53
CA TYR A 154 -2.68 -3.87 3.47
C TYR A 154 -1.18 -4.17 3.49
N ASN A 155 -0.37 -3.12 3.54
CA ASN A 155 1.09 -3.24 3.60
C ASN A 155 1.63 -3.58 5.00
N ASP A 156 0.83 -3.42 6.04
CA ASP A 156 1.22 -3.72 7.42
C ASP A 156 0.02 -4.18 8.23
N CYS A 157 0.21 -5.27 8.96
CA CYS A 157 -0.83 -5.96 9.70
C CYS A 157 -0.33 -6.44 11.06
N VAL A 158 -1.25 -6.49 12.03
CA VAL A 158 -0.93 -6.89 13.40
C VAL A 158 -1.90 -7.98 13.84
N GLY A 159 -1.36 -9.16 14.15
CA GLY A 159 -2.17 -10.29 14.59
C GLY A 159 -3.06 -10.84 13.48
N SER A 160 -4.36 -11.00 13.76
CA SER A 160 -5.29 -11.73 12.89
C SER A 160 -6.03 -10.88 11.85
N GLY A 161 -5.51 -9.70 11.51
CA GLY A 161 -6.12 -8.84 10.50
C GLY A 161 -5.48 -7.45 10.38
N PRO A 162 -5.99 -6.61 9.47
CA PRO A 162 -5.53 -5.24 9.33
C PRO A 162 -5.79 -4.45 10.61
N GLN A 163 -4.84 -3.59 10.99
CA GLN A 163 -4.99 -2.79 12.21
C GLN A 163 -5.91 -1.59 11.97
N LEU A 164 -7.21 -1.84 11.84
CA LEU A 164 -8.21 -0.83 11.46
C LEU A 164 -8.52 0.17 12.57
N THR A 165 -8.11 -0.11 13.81
CA THR A 165 -8.32 0.79 14.95
C THR A 165 -7.23 0.61 16.01
N TYR A 166 -6.74 1.74 16.53
CA TYR A 166 -5.96 1.96 17.76
C TYR A 166 -4.42 2.12 17.70
N ASN A 167 -3.67 1.65 16.69
CA ASN A 167 -2.26 2.05 16.50
C ASN A 167 -1.85 2.09 15.01
N ALA A 168 -2.75 2.56 14.13
CA ALA A 168 -2.47 2.63 12.70
C ALA A 168 -1.14 3.34 12.46
N VAL A 169 -0.18 2.62 11.87
CA VAL A 169 1.11 3.19 11.50
C VAL A 169 0.82 4.28 10.46
N PRO A 170 1.41 5.48 10.54
CA PRO A 170 1.14 6.56 9.58
C PRO A 170 1.53 6.20 8.13
N THR A 171 2.19 5.06 7.92
CA THR A 171 2.55 4.49 6.62
C THR A 171 1.61 3.38 6.15
N THR A 172 0.51 3.10 6.86
CA THR A 172 -0.44 2.06 6.42
C THR A 172 -1.18 2.52 5.16
N VAL A 173 -1.13 1.68 4.13
CA VAL A 173 -1.78 1.85 2.83
C VAL A 173 -2.77 0.71 2.64
N GLU A 174 -3.97 1.06 2.17
CA GLU A 174 -5.02 0.12 1.78
C GLU A 174 -5.24 0.17 0.26
N ARG A 175 -5.41 -0.99 -0.35
CA ARG A 175 -5.74 -1.15 -1.76
C ARG A 175 -6.87 -2.17 -1.89
N ALA A 176 -7.88 -1.85 -2.69
CA ALA A 176 -9.08 -2.65 -2.79
C ALA A 176 -9.38 -3.06 -4.24
N PHE A 177 -9.83 -4.30 -4.42
CA PHE A 177 -10.36 -4.83 -5.67
C PHE A 177 -11.76 -5.39 -5.42
N GLU A 178 -12.65 -5.20 -6.38
CA GLU A 178 -13.98 -5.79 -6.39
C GLU A 178 -14.09 -6.66 -7.63
N LEU A 179 -14.49 -7.91 -7.43
CA LEU A 179 -14.77 -8.86 -8.50
C LEU A 179 -16.23 -9.30 -8.41
N THR A 180 -16.99 -8.93 -9.42
CA THR A 180 -18.41 -9.30 -9.51
C THR A 180 -18.62 -10.33 -10.60
N TYR A 181 -19.20 -11.46 -10.21
CA TYR A 181 -19.64 -12.50 -11.10
C TYR A 181 -21.17 -12.49 -11.24
N HIS A 182 -21.62 -12.53 -12.49
CA HIS A 182 -23.02 -12.74 -12.84
C HIS A 182 -23.18 -14.13 -13.46
N GLY A 183 -24.08 -14.96 -12.93
CA GLY A 183 -24.48 -16.19 -13.61
C GLY A 183 -23.72 -17.48 -13.26
N ILE A 184 -22.92 -17.51 -12.19
CA ILE A 184 -22.27 -18.75 -11.73
C ILE A 184 -23.20 -19.58 -10.84
N TRP A 185 -23.35 -20.86 -11.21
CA TRP A 185 -23.89 -21.96 -10.42
C TRP A 185 -22.98 -23.17 -10.60
#